data_AF-A0A2R5L3N1-F1
#
_entry.id   AF-A0A2R5L3N1-F1
#
_cell.length_a   1.000
_cell.length_b   1.000
_cell.length_c   1.000
_cell.angle_alpha   90.00
_cell.angle_beta   90.00
_cell.angle_gamma   90.00
#
_symmetry.space_group_name_H-M   'P 1'
#
loop_
_entity.id
_entity.type
_entity.pdbx_description
1 polymer ?
#
loop_
_entity_poly.entity_id
_entity_poly.type
_entity_poly.pdbx_seq_one_letter_code
_entity_poly.pdbx_strand_id
1 'polypeptide(L)'
;KKREYLFDFILANCEVGVGIANEKEIDDINILNATFLAMRRAVEDLKAEGIEFDLTLVDGNHKIREYNDPQEFVIRGDRKSLSIAAASIIAKVTRDRIMIKYDEIY
;
A
#
# COMPACT_ATOMS: atom_id res chain seq x y z
N LYS A 1 13.56 -6.62 -13.02
CA LYS A 1 14.64 -5.64 -13.35
C LYS A 1 14.16 -4.18 -13.25
N LYS A 2 13.28 -3.66 -14.13
CA LYS A 2 12.83 -2.25 -14.04
C LYS A 2 12.05 -1.91 -12.75
N ARG A 3 11.15 -2.80 -12.29
CA ARG A 3 10.37 -2.59 -11.05
C ARG A 3 11.23 -2.61 -9.78
N GLU A 4 12.19 -3.52 -9.69
CA GLU A 4 13.16 -3.55 -8.56
C GLU A 4 13.96 -2.25 -8.48
N TYR A 5 14.49 -1.78 -9.62
CA TYR A 5 15.20 -0.51 -9.66
C TYR A 5 14.31 0.66 -9.20
N LEU A 6 13.06 0.71 -9.67
CA LEU A 6 12.12 1.75 -9.24
C LEU A 6 11.73 1.61 -7.77
N PHE A 7 11.64 0.39 -7.25
CA PHE A 7 11.39 0.14 -5.83
C PHE A 7 12.50 0.74 -4.97
N ASP A 8 13.75 0.42 -5.29
CA ASP A 8 14.91 0.95 -4.56
C ASP A 8 15.00 2.48 -4.71
N PHE A 9 14.69 3.00 -5.90
CA PHE A 9 14.64 4.44 -6.15
C PHE A 9 13.57 5.14 -5.29
N ILE A 10 12.36 4.56 -5.18
CA ILE A 10 11.28 5.13 -4.38
C ILE A 10 11.67 5.13 -2.89
N LEU A 11 12.18 4.00 -2.38
CA LEU A 11 12.62 3.92 -0.97
C LEU A 11 13.74 4.92 -0.62
N ALA A 12 14.59 5.26 -1.57
CA ALA A 12 15.68 6.23 -1.35
C ALA A 12 15.23 7.69 -1.44
N ASN A 13 14.05 7.98 -2.02
CA ASN A 13 13.63 9.35 -2.37
C ASN A 13 12.24 9.73 -1.84
N CYS A 14 11.53 8.81 -1.19
CA CYS A 14 10.18 9.02 -0.69
C CYS A 14 10.01 8.34 0.67
N GLU A 15 9.18 8.94 1.51
CA GLU A 15 8.69 8.27 2.72
C GLU A 15 7.68 7.18 2.33
N VAL A 16 7.88 5.97 2.85
CA VAL A 16 7.10 4.80 2.44
C VAL A 16 6.65 4.01 3.65
N GLY A 17 5.33 3.93 3.85
CA GLY A 17 4.72 3.01 4.81
C GLY A 17 4.20 1.75 4.14
N VAL A 18 4.29 0.61 4.83
CA VAL A 18 3.81 -0.68 4.32
C VAL A 18 2.84 -1.32 5.30
N GLY A 19 1.61 -1.58 4.83
CA GLY A 19 0.61 -2.32 5.58
C GLY A 19 0.30 -3.67 4.96
N ILE A 20 0.17 -4.69 5.82
CA ILE A 20 -0.14 -6.07 5.42
C ILE A 20 -1.37 -6.52 6.20
N ALA A 21 -2.29 -7.20 5.53
CA ALA A 21 -3.34 -8.01 6.14
C ALA A 21 -3.08 -9.47 5.81
N ASN A 22 -3.07 -10.34 6.83
CA ASN A 22 -2.75 -11.76 6.67
C ASN A 22 -3.97 -12.58 6.22
N GLU A 23 -3.77 -13.86 5.93
CA GLU A 23 -4.80 -14.77 5.43
C GLU A 23 -5.96 -14.93 6.43
N LYS A 24 -5.67 -15.00 7.73
CA LYS A 24 -6.71 -15.13 8.78
C LYS A 24 -7.58 -13.88 8.83
N GLU A 25 -6.96 -12.71 8.75
CA GLU A 25 -7.70 -11.45 8.67
C GLU A 25 -8.57 -11.39 7.41
N ILE A 26 -8.05 -11.83 6.26
CA ILE A 26 -8.84 -11.90 5.03
C ILE A 26 -10.05 -12.83 5.20
N ASP A 27 -9.87 -13.99 5.83
CA ASP A 27 -10.93 -14.96 6.08
C ASP A 27 -11.99 -14.40 7.05
N ASP A 28 -11.57 -13.66 8.08
CA ASP A 28 -12.44 -13.11 9.11
C ASP A 28 -13.26 -11.90 8.63
N ILE A 29 -12.62 -10.95 7.93
CA ILE A 29 -13.23 -9.66 7.57
C ILE A 29 -13.49 -9.48 6.08
N ASN A 30 -13.25 -10.49 5.25
CA ASN A 30 -13.27 -10.48 3.78
C ASN A 30 -12.18 -9.61 3.11
N ILE A 31 -11.91 -9.92 1.84
CA ILE A 31 -10.83 -9.29 1.06
C ILE A 31 -10.97 -7.76 0.91
N LEU A 32 -12.19 -7.24 0.85
CA LEU A 32 -12.40 -5.80 0.67
C LEU A 32 -12.04 -5.05 1.96
N ASN A 33 -12.51 -5.52 3.12
CA ASN A 33 -12.15 -4.87 4.39
C ASN A 33 -10.69 -5.11 4.77
N ALA A 34 -10.14 -6.29 4.47
CA ALA A 34 -8.71 -6.57 4.66
C ALA A 34 -7.82 -5.63 3.82
N THR A 35 -8.26 -5.28 2.61
CA THR A 35 -7.59 -4.26 1.79
C THR A 35 -7.58 -2.89 2.48
N PHE A 36 -8.73 -2.44 3.02
CA PHE A 36 -8.78 -1.18 3.77
C PHE A 36 -7.95 -1.22 5.06
N LEU A 37 -7.94 -2.35 5.77
CA LEU A 37 -7.11 -2.56 6.95
C LEU A 37 -5.62 -2.41 6.60
N ALA A 38 -5.16 -3.04 5.53
CA ALA A 38 -3.78 -2.90 5.07
C ALA A 38 -3.45 -1.45 4.65
N MET A 39 -4.37 -0.74 3.99
CA MET A 39 -4.17 0.68 3.64
C MET A 39 -4.06 1.56 4.90
N ARG A 40 -4.88 1.34 5.92
CA ARG A 40 -4.78 2.07 7.20
C ARG A 40 -3.45 1.81 7.89
N ARG A 41 -3.01 0.55 7.95
CA ARG A 41 -1.70 0.18 8.50
C ARG A 41 -0.54 0.89 7.80
N ALA A 42 -0.59 0.98 6.47
CA ALA A 42 0.43 1.68 5.69
C ALA A 42 0.50 3.19 6.03
N VAL A 43 -0.65 3.80 6.29
CA VAL A 43 -0.72 5.20 6.73
C VAL A 43 -0.25 5.37 8.18
N GLU A 44 -0.66 4.47 9.08
CA GLU A 44 -0.25 4.48 10.48
C GLU A 44 1.27 4.33 10.64
N ASP A 45 1.90 3.54 9.78
CA ASP A 45 3.37 3.37 9.70
C ASP A 45 4.07 4.72 9.43
N LEU A 46 3.64 5.45 8.40
CA LEU A 46 4.15 6.80 8.10
C LEU A 46 3.90 7.79 9.25
N LYS A 47 2.72 7.74 9.86
CA LYS A 47 2.38 8.63 10.98
C LYS A 47 3.20 8.32 12.23
N ALA A 48 3.54 7.06 12.48
CA ALA A 48 4.39 6.66 13.60
C ALA A 48 5.80 7.24 13.47
N GLU A 49 6.27 7.49 12.25
CA GLU A 49 7.53 8.19 11.95
C GLU A 49 7.40 9.72 11.97
N GLY A 50 6.21 10.26 12.29
CA GLY A 50 5.95 11.69 12.34
C GLY A 50 5.77 12.34 10.96
N ILE A 51 5.51 11.54 9.92
CA ILE A 51 5.27 12.06 8.57
C ILE A 51 3.83 12.58 8.47
N GLU A 52 3.70 13.86 8.11
CA GLU A 52 2.42 14.52 7.87
C GLU A 52 2.16 14.69 6.37
N PHE A 53 0.90 14.60 5.96
CA PHE A 53 0.46 14.82 4.60
C PHE A 53 -0.99 15.32 4.56
N ASP A 54 -1.33 16.12 3.56
CA ASP A 54 -2.63 16.80 3.50
C ASP A 54 -3.75 15.96 2.88
N LEU A 55 -3.40 15.04 1.97
CA LEU A 55 -4.37 14.29 1.16
C LEU A 55 -3.87 12.89 0.80
N THR A 56 -4.71 11.88 1.04
CA THR A 56 -4.47 10.52 0.59
C THR A 56 -5.20 10.22 -0.72
N LEU A 57 -4.45 9.80 -1.74
CA LEU A 57 -5.00 9.32 -3.01
C LEU A 57 -5.07 7.79 -3.04
N VAL A 58 -6.25 7.24 -3.28
CA VAL A 58 -6.52 5.80 -3.23
C VAL A 58 -6.85 5.29 -4.63
N ASP A 59 -6.18 4.23 -5.09
CA ASP A 59 -6.54 3.62 -6.37
C ASP A 59 -7.89 2.90 -6.27
N GLY A 60 -8.73 3.07 -7.30
CA GLY A 60 -10.00 2.41 -7.43
C GLY A 60 -11.19 3.35 -7.29
N ASN A 61 -12.28 2.85 -6.73
CA ASN A 61 -13.59 3.50 -6.67
C ASN A 61 -14.12 3.64 -5.24
N HIS A 62 -13.28 3.43 -4.24
CA HIS A 62 -13.66 3.47 -2.84
C HIS A 62 -12.67 4.28 -2.01
N LYS A 63 -13.21 4.99 -1.02
CA LYS A 63 -12.45 5.56 0.09
C LYS A 63 -12.08 4.47 1.08
N ILE A 64 -10.95 4.65 1.75
CA ILE A 64 -10.54 3.83 2.89
C ILE A 64 -11.59 4.00 4.00
N ARG A 65 -12.18 2.89 4.45
CA ARG A 65 -13.14 2.89 5.56
C ARG A 65 -12.42 3.15 6.88
N GLU A 66 -13.11 3.75 7.84
CA GLU A 66 -12.58 4.06 9.19
C GLU A 66 -11.24 4.84 9.13
N TYR A 67 -11.11 5.70 8.12
CA TYR A 67 -9.97 6.58 7.91
C TYR A 67 -10.47 8.02 7.77
N ASN A 68 -10.05 8.87 8.71
CA ASN A 68 -10.67 10.18 8.93
C ASN A 68 -9.95 11.34 8.22
N ASP A 69 -8.70 11.15 7.80
CA ASP A 69 -7.95 12.21 7.12
C ASP A 69 -8.50 12.44 5.70
N PRO A 70 -8.22 13.61 5.09
CA PRO A 70 -8.67 13.90 3.75
C PRO A 70 -8.22 12.83 2.75
N GLN A 71 -9.17 12.34 1.96
CA GLN A 71 -8.91 11.30 0.98
C GLN A 71 -9.81 11.40 -0.25
N GLU A 72 -9.22 11.02 -1.38
CA GLU A 72 -9.88 10.92 -2.69
C GLU A 72 -9.55 9.58 -3.34
N PHE A 73 -10.55 8.97 -3.98
CA PHE A 73 -10.31 7.79 -4.81
C PHE A 73 -10.11 8.22 -6.27
N VAL A 74 -9.26 7.48 -6.98
CA VAL A 74 -8.97 7.71 -8.40
C VAL A 74 -9.13 6.42 -9.17
N ILE A 75 -10.13 6.36 -10.06
CA ILE A 75 -10.35 5.19 -10.90
C ILE A 75 -9.19 5.06 -11.89
N ARG A 76 -8.47 3.93 -11.84
CA ARG A 76 -7.24 3.66 -12.61
C ARG A 76 -6.18 4.72 -12.30
N GLY A 77 -5.98 4.95 -11.00
CA GLY A 77 -5.09 5.95 -10.45
C GLY A 77 -3.62 5.65 -10.74
N ASP A 78 -3.26 4.37 -10.89
CA ASP A 78 -1.94 3.90 -11.31
C ASP A 78 -1.44 4.54 -12.61
N ARG A 79 -2.34 4.90 -13.51
CA ARG A 79 -2.00 5.57 -14.79
C ARG A 79 -2.16 7.09 -14.76
N LYS A 80 -2.69 7.65 -13.67
CA LYS A 80 -3.07 9.07 -13.57
C LYS A 80 -2.31 9.82 -12.48
N SER A 81 -1.79 9.12 -11.48
CA SER A 81 -1.08 9.68 -10.35
C SER A 81 0.24 8.97 -10.13
N LEU A 82 1.32 9.74 -10.08
CA LEU A 82 2.66 9.22 -9.80
C LEU A 82 2.73 8.61 -8.39
N SER A 83 2.06 9.20 -7.40
CA SER A 83 2.03 8.68 -6.03
C SER A 83 1.33 7.32 -5.98
N ILE A 84 0.22 7.15 -6.70
CA ILE A 84 -0.48 5.85 -6.77
C ILE A 84 0.39 4.82 -7.53
N ALA A 85 1.03 5.23 -8.63
CA ALA A 85 1.93 4.36 -9.37
C ALA A 85 3.12 3.89 -8.51
N ALA A 86 3.72 4.79 -7.72
CA ALA A 86 4.80 4.49 -6.81
C ALA A 86 4.37 3.52 -5.71
N ALA A 87 3.23 3.80 -5.04
CA ALA A 87 2.66 2.91 -4.04
C ALA A 87 2.37 1.50 -4.61
N SER A 88 1.90 1.42 -5.86
CA SER A 88 1.65 0.15 -6.54
C SER A 88 2.93 -0.66 -6.80
N ILE A 89 4.05 0.01 -7.09
CA ILE A 89 5.36 -0.64 -7.24
C ILE A 89 5.84 -1.17 -5.88
N ILE A 90 5.76 -0.36 -4.82
CA ILE A 90 6.11 -0.77 -3.46
C ILE A 90 5.31 -2.00 -3.03
N ALA A 91 3.98 -1.95 -3.17
CA ALA A 91 3.10 -3.05 -2.78
C ALA A 91 3.41 -4.34 -3.54
N LYS A 92 3.61 -4.25 -4.86
CA LYS A 92 3.86 -5.43 -5.70
C LYS A 92 5.20 -6.09 -5.39
N VAL A 93 6.29 -5.32 -5.34
CA VAL A 93 7.63 -5.86 -5.08
C VAL A 93 7.72 -6.42 -3.66
N THR A 94 7.14 -5.73 -2.68
CA THR A 94 7.08 -6.24 -1.30
C THR A 94 6.35 -7.58 -1.21
N ARG A 95 5.16 -7.68 -1.82
CA ARG A 95 4.40 -8.94 -1.86
C ARG A 95 5.17 -10.05 -2.57
N ASP A 96 5.77 -9.77 -3.73
CA ASP A 96 6.52 -10.77 -4.49
C ASP A 96 7.70 -11.32 -3.68
N ARG A 97 8.42 -10.46 -2.96
CA ARG A 97 9.50 -10.86 -2.04
C ARG A 97 8.99 -11.73 -0.89
N ILE A 98 7.82 -11.44 -0.31
CA ILE A 98 7.19 -12.28 0.72
C ILE A 98 6.84 -13.66 0.14
N MET A 99 6.27 -13.71 -1.07
CA MET A 99 5.91 -14.98 -1.70
C MET A 99 7.10 -15.87 -2.02
N ILE A 100 8.23 -15.29 -2.47
CA ILE A 100 9.48 -16.04 -2.67
C ILE A 100 9.95 -16.66 -1.36
N LYS A 101 9.88 -15.92 -0.24
CA LYS A 101 10.23 -16.47 1.08
C LYS A 101 9.31 -17.62 1.49
N TYR A 102 8.03 -17.59 1.11
CA TYR A 102 7.13 -18.70 1.39
C TYR A 102 7.43 -19.93 0.52
N ASP A 103 7.84 -19.74 -0.74
CA ASP A 103 8.29 -20.81 -1.64
C ASP A 103 9.53 -21.55 -1.12
N GLU A 104 10.39 -20.87 -0.35
CA GLU A 104 11.53 -21.50 0.33
C GLU A 104 11.12 -22.38 1.52
N ILE A 105 9.94 -22.16 2.09
CA ILE A 105 9.46 -22.82 3.32
C ILE A 105 8.56 -24.03 3.01
N TYR A 106 7.81 -24.00 1.91
CA TYR A 106 6.77 -24.98 1.55
C TYR A 106 7.04 -25.63 0.18
#